data_AF-A0A2M7RRX3-F1
#
_entry.id   AF-A0A2M7RRX3-F1
#
_cell.length_a   1.000
_cell.length_b   1.000
_cell.length_c   1.000
_cell.angle_alpha   90.00
_cell.angle_beta   90.00
_cell.angle_gamma   90.00
#
_symmetry.space_group_name_H-M   'P 1'
#
loop_
_entity.id
_entity.type
_entity.pdbx_description
1 polymer ?
#
loop_
_entity_poly.entity_id
_entity_poly.type
_entity_poly.pdbx_seq_one_letter_code
_entity_poly.pdbx_strand_id
1 'polypeptide(L)'
;MGMFYLSELLFFIPGLYFLYRENRKAAVFFLFWIFLAPIPASIVGRPFAVRSIAMLPAPFMFVAYGIYKTISIKKSQYTHMIFPLVITLFSVFSLGSVLIRYYKEYPVYAATWWGWENKAAIDYAKESQESYDNIFISDYYTGAPLAFAVYSRYDPVEFRKALNNPVVMADSRHLVKLGKYYFGSLDVDKKRLEEGIIPPKSLYIGRPEETDTGETINAPDDNRIIFHIYKTN
;
A
#
# COMPACT_ATOMS: atom_id res chain seq x y z
N MET A 1 2.76 -5.23 8.49
CA MET A 1 2.39 -4.94 9.90
C MET A 1 0.91 -5.26 10.06
N GLY A 2 0.51 -6.00 11.10
CA GLY A 2 -0.90 -6.46 11.29
C GLY A 2 -1.10 -7.98 11.29
N MET A 3 -0.03 -8.75 11.47
CA MET A 3 -0.09 -10.20 11.58
C MET A 3 0.03 -10.55 13.06
N PHE A 4 -1.09 -10.94 13.67
CA PHE A 4 -1.26 -11.52 15.02
C PHE A 4 -0.20 -11.15 16.07
N TYR A 5 -0.56 -10.30 17.02
CA TYR A 5 0.39 -9.73 17.98
C TYR A 5 0.85 -10.75 19.03
N LEU A 6 2.06 -10.57 19.56
CA LEU A 6 2.57 -11.39 20.66
C LEU A 6 1.64 -11.32 21.89
N SER A 7 0.97 -10.18 22.07
CA SER A 7 -0.04 -9.98 23.09
C SER A 7 -1.29 -10.81 22.90
N GLU A 8 -1.69 -11.04 21.65
CA GLU A 8 -2.80 -11.93 21.30
C GLU A 8 -2.39 -13.39 21.51
N LEU A 9 -1.15 -13.76 21.15
CA LEU A 9 -0.63 -15.12 21.32
C LEU A 9 -0.67 -15.59 22.78
N LEU A 10 -0.40 -14.69 23.73
CA LEU A 10 -0.47 -14.99 25.17
C LEU A 10 -1.85 -15.52 25.60
N PHE A 11 -2.93 -15.00 25.02
CA PHE A 11 -4.29 -15.41 25.33
C PHE A 11 -4.85 -16.45 24.36
N PHE A 12 -4.29 -16.54 23.16
CA PHE A 12 -4.67 -17.54 22.17
C PHE A 12 -4.48 -18.96 22.70
N ILE A 13 -3.34 -19.27 23.33
CA ILE A 13 -3.03 -20.62 23.82
C ILE A 13 -4.01 -21.06 24.93
N PRO A 14 -4.22 -20.27 26.01
CA PRO A 14 -5.26 -20.58 27.00
C PRO A 14 -6.65 -20.68 26.37
N GLY A 15 -6.98 -19.77 25.45
CA GLY A 15 -8.25 -19.76 24.75
C GLY A 15 -8.53 -21.03 23.97
N LEU A 16 -7.54 -21.49 23.20
CA LEU A 16 -7.58 -22.77 22.50
C LEU A 16 -7.78 -23.93 23.46
N TYR A 17 -6.99 -23.99 24.54
CA TYR A 17 -7.07 -25.05 25.53
C TYR A 17 -8.45 -25.12 26.21
N PHE A 18 -8.92 -24.01 26.78
CA PHE A 18 -10.19 -23.98 27.50
C PHE A 18 -11.38 -24.17 26.56
N LEU A 19 -11.38 -23.54 25.38
CA LEU A 19 -12.51 -23.65 24.45
C LEU A 19 -12.64 -25.08 23.94
N TYR A 20 -11.51 -25.74 23.65
CA TYR A 20 -11.51 -27.14 23.25
C TYR A 20 -12.05 -28.07 24.34
N ARG A 21 -11.71 -27.81 25.61
CA ARG A 21 -12.16 -28.60 26.76
C ARG A 21 -13.65 -28.40 27.08
N GLU A 22 -14.14 -27.17 27.00
CA GLU A 22 -15.50 -26.80 27.44
C GLU A 22 -16.53 -26.83 26.30
N ASN A 23 -16.11 -26.51 25.07
CA ASN A 23 -16.95 -26.54 23.88
C ASN A 23 -16.17 -27.00 22.65
N ARG A 24 -15.90 -28.31 22.60
CA ARG A 24 -15.13 -28.95 21.52
C ARG A 24 -15.70 -28.64 20.12
N LYS A 25 -17.02 -28.58 19.97
CA LYS A 25 -17.66 -28.28 18.67
C LYS A 25 -17.28 -26.88 18.18
N ALA A 26 -17.36 -25.87 19.04
CA ALA A 26 -16.96 -24.50 18.71
C ALA A 26 -15.46 -24.39 18.41
N ALA A 27 -14.61 -25.02 19.24
CA ALA A 27 -13.17 -25.02 19.01
C ALA A 27 -12.78 -25.65 17.67
N VAL A 28 -13.36 -26.80 17.34
CA VAL A 28 -13.13 -27.48 16.06
C VAL A 28 -13.62 -26.62 14.89
N PHE A 29 -14.79 -25.99 15.00
CA PHE A 29 -15.29 -25.06 13.99
C PHE A 29 -14.31 -23.91 13.71
N PHE A 30 -13.82 -23.22 14.75
CA PHE A 30 -12.88 -22.12 14.56
C PHE A 30 -11.51 -22.59 14.06
N LEU A 31 -11.03 -23.77 14.48
CA LEU A 31 -9.81 -24.36 13.91
C LEU A 31 -9.99 -24.65 12.42
N PHE A 32 -11.10 -25.27 12.01
CA PHE A 32 -11.40 -25.49 10.60
C PHE A 32 -11.45 -24.16 9.83
N TRP A 33 -12.06 -23.12 10.38
CA TRP A 33 -12.04 -21.79 9.77
C TRP A 33 -10.61 -21.30 9.55
N ILE A 34 -9.74 -21.35 10.56
CA ILE A 34 -8.34 -20.92 10.44
C ILE A 34 -7.61 -21.66 9.30
N PHE A 35 -7.81 -22.98 9.18
CA PHE A 35 -7.12 -23.78 8.17
C PHE A 35 -7.74 -23.68 6.77
N LEU A 36 -9.05 -23.45 6.64
CA LEU A 36 -9.74 -23.36 5.36
C LEU A 36 -9.66 -21.95 4.74
N ALA A 37 -9.64 -20.89 5.56
CA ALA A 37 -9.61 -19.51 5.09
C ALA A 37 -8.44 -19.15 4.14
N PRO A 38 -7.21 -19.67 4.29
CA PRO A 38 -6.13 -19.39 3.35
C PRO A 38 -6.19 -20.19 2.04
N ILE A 39 -7.05 -21.22 1.93
CA ILE A 39 -7.11 -22.08 0.73
C ILE A 39 -7.48 -21.30 -0.53
N PRO A 40 -8.50 -20.42 -0.55
CA PRO A 40 -8.79 -19.63 -1.75
C PRO A 40 -7.61 -18.73 -2.14
N ALA A 41 -6.87 -18.20 -1.17
CA ALA A 41 -5.72 -17.34 -1.43
C ALA A 41 -4.49 -18.12 -1.96
N SER A 42 -4.36 -19.41 -1.63
CA SER A 42 -3.25 -20.25 -2.13
C SER A 42 -3.46 -20.75 -3.55
N ILE A 43 -4.71 -20.86 -4.00
CA ILE A 43 -5.06 -21.30 -5.36
C ILE A 43 -4.88 -20.15 -6.37
N VAL A 44 -5.07 -18.90 -5.93
CA VAL A 44 -5.16 -17.74 -6.83
C VAL A 44 -3.84 -16.95 -6.89
N GLY A 45 -3.06 -17.19 -7.94
CA GLY A 45 -2.00 -16.29 -8.45
C GLY A 45 -1.02 -15.74 -7.39
N ARG A 46 -0.59 -14.47 -7.54
CA ARG A 46 0.32 -13.83 -6.58
C ARG A 46 -0.32 -13.79 -5.19
N PRO A 47 0.39 -14.23 -4.13
CA PRO A 47 -0.15 -14.23 -2.78
C PRO A 47 -0.32 -12.80 -2.28
N PHE A 48 -1.56 -12.42 -2.01
CA PHE A 48 -1.91 -11.15 -1.37
C PHE A 48 -2.54 -11.44 -0.01
N ALA A 49 -1.92 -10.97 1.07
CA ALA A 49 -2.36 -11.23 2.44
C ALA A 49 -3.82 -10.80 2.71
N VAL A 50 -4.29 -9.75 2.02
CA VAL A 50 -5.68 -9.26 2.12
C VAL A 50 -6.71 -10.28 1.66
N ARG A 51 -6.36 -11.25 0.80
CA ARG A 51 -7.29 -12.30 0.36
C ARG A 51 -7.61 -13.30 1.47
N SER A 52 -6.75 -13.41 2.48
CA SER A 52 -6.96 -14.26 3.65
C SER A 52 -7.55 -13.49 4.84
N ILE A 53 -8.01 -12.25 4.65
CA ILE A 53 -8.54 -11.42 5.75
C ILE A 53 -9.76 -12.05 6.44
N ALA A 54 -10.50 -12.88 5.70
CA ALA A 54 -11.62 -13.66 6.24
C ALA A 54 -11.21 -14.64 7.34
N MET A 55 -9.91 -14.93 7.52
CA MET A 55 -9.38 -15.74 8.62
C MET A 55 -9.49 -15.05 9.99
N LEU A 56 -9.44 -13.71 10.03
CA LEU A 56 -9.26 -12.93 11.27
C LEU A 56 -10.27 -13.20 12.40
N PRO A 57 -11.57 -13.43 12.13
CA PRO A 57 -12.54 -13.64 13.21
C PRO A 57 -12.19 -14.85 14.09
N ALA A 58 -11.69 -15.95 13.52
CA ALA A 58 -11.51 -17.20 14.24
C ALA A 58 -10.40 -17.14 15.32
N PRO A 59 -9.17 -16.64 15.05
CA PRO A 59 -8.17 -16.42 16.08
C PRO A 59 -8.65 -15.50 17.21
N PHE A 60 -9.41 -14.44 16.89
CA PHE A 60 -9.92 -13.52 17.90
C PHE A 60 -10.92 -14.15 18.86
N MET A 61 -11.70 -15.14 18.40
CA MET A 61 -12.58 -15.91 19.30
C MET A 61 -11.78 -16.71 20.34
N PHE A 62 -10.65 -17.30 19.95
CA PHE A 62 -9.75 -17.95 20.91
C PHE A 62 -9.14 -16.95 21.87
N VAL A 63 -8.60 -15.83 21.37
CA VAL A 63 -8.02 -14.76 22.21
C VAL A 63 -9.05 -14.24 23.23
N ALA A 64 -10.25 -13.88 22.78
CA ALA A 64 -11.31 -13.37 23.64
C ALA A 64 -11.72 -14.38 24.72
N TYR A 65 -11.87 -15.65 24.34
CA TYR A 65 -12.19 -16.70 25.31
C TYR A 65 -11.03 -16.95 26.29
N GLY A 66 -9.78 -16.88 25.84
CA GLY A 66 -8.60 -16.98 26.68
C GLY A 66 -8.52 -15.85 27.71
N ILE A 67 -8.81 -14.62 27.30
CA ILE A 67 -8.91 -13.46 28.20
C ILE A 67 -10.01 -13.71 29.23
N TYR A 68 -11.22 -14.07 28.78
CA TYR A 68 -12.36 -14.35 29.66
C TYR A 68 -12.01 -15.41 30.71
N LYS A 69 -11.46 -16.56 30.27
CA LYS A 69 -11.08 -17.63 31.18
C LYS A 69 -10.02 -17.20 32.16
N THR A 70 -8.99 -16.47 31.70
CA THR A 70 -7.89 -16.05 32.58
C THR A 70 -8.33 -15.04 33.63
N ILE A 71 -9.32 -14.19 33.32
CA ILE A 71 -9.95 -13.27 34.28
C ILE A 71 -10.92 -14.00 35.23
N SER A 72 -11.64 -15.02 34.74
CA SER A 72 -12.67 -15.75 35.51
C SER A 72 -12.12 -16.72 36.56
N ILE A 73 -10.84 -17.12 36.47
CA ILE A 73 -10.22 -17.99 37.46
C ILE A 73 -10.24 -17.28 38.83
N LYS A 74 -10.80 -17.94 39.85
CA LYS A 74 -10.78 -17.43 41.23
C LYS A 74 -9.33 -17.28 41.69
N LYS A 75 -8.88 -16.06 41.93
CA LYS A 75 -7.53 -15.77 42.45
C LYS A 75 -7.63 -15.03 43.78
N SER A 76 -6.48 -14.84 44.44
CA SER A 76 -6.42 -13.99 45.63
C SER A 76 -6.80 -12.54 45.25
N GLN A 77 -7.25 -11.76 46.24
CA GLN A 77 -7.62 -10.35 46.05
C GLN A 77 -6.54 -9.53 45.34
N TYR A 78 -5.26 -9.81 45.60
CA TYR A 78 -4.12 -9.15 44.97
C TYR A 78 -4.01 -9.49 43.49
N THR A 79 -4.30 -10.73 43.11
CA THR A 79 -4.23 -11.14 41.71
C THR A 79 -5.39 -10.60 40.88
N HIS A 80 -6.55 -10.33 41.49
CA HIS A 80 -7.65 -9.64 40.82
C HIS A 80 -7.33 -8.17 40.50
N MET A 81 -6.42 -7.53 41.24
CA MET A 81 -6.00 -6.15 40.98
C MET A 81 -4.77 -6.08 40.06
N ILE A 82 -3.74 -6.89 40.32
CA ILE A 82 -2.45 -6.82 39.60
C ILE A 82 -2.60 -7.33 38.16
N PHE A 83 -3.38 -8.38 37.93
CA PHE A 83 -3.50 -9.01 36.63
C PHE A 83 -4.07 -8.08 35.53
N PRO A 84 -5.24 -7.42 35.72
CA PRO A 84 -5.75 -6.48 34.72
C PRO A 84 -4.83 -5.27 34.50
N LEU A 85 -4.12 -4.81 35.54
CA LEU A 85 -3.12 -3.76 35.41
C LEU A 85 -1.97 -4.19 34.48
N VAL A 86 -1.41 -5.39 34.70
CA VAL A 86 -0.33 -5.93 33.86
C VAL A 86 -0.80 -6.10 32.41
N ILE A 87 -2.00 -6.64 32.19
CA ILE A 87 -2.59 -6.76 30.84
C ILE A 87 -2.73 -5.38 30.19
N THR A 88 -3.23 -4.40 30.93
CA THR A 88 -3.42 -3.04 30.42
C THR A 88 -2.09 -2.42 30.02
N LEU A 89 -1.08 -2.49 30.89
CA LEU A 89 0.27 -1.96 30.60
C LEU A 89 0.89 -2.65 29.39
N PHE A 90 0.76 -3.98 29.29
CA PHE A 90 1.27 -4.73 28.14
C PHE A 90 0.53 -4.41 26.84
N SER A 91 -0.79 -4.21 26.91
CA SER A 91 -1.61 -3.79 25.76
C SER A 91 -1.25 -2.38 25.30
N VAL A 92 -1.04 -1.44 26.22
CA VAL A 92 -0.58 -0.08 25.93
C VAL A 92 0.81 -0.12 25.28
N PHE A 93 1.74 -0.91 25.82
CA PHE A 93 3.07 -1.10 25.22
C PHE A 93 3.00 -1.69 23.81
N SER A 94 2.19 -2.74 23.63
CA SER A 94 1.95 -3.38 22.33
C SER A 94 1.38 -2.36 21.32
N LEU A 95 0.36 -1.59 21.72
CA LEU A 95 -0.25 -0.56 20.88
C LEU A 95 0.77 0.53 20.52
N GLY A 96 1.55 1.01 21.49
CA GLY A 96 2.62 1.99 21.25
C GLY A 96 3.65 1.48 20.23
N SER A 97 4.08 0.22 20.33
CA SER A 97 4.98 -0.39 19.35
C SER A 97 4.37 -0.44 17.96
N VAL A 98 3.09 -0.81 17.84
CA VAL A 98 2.36 -0.81 16.57
C VAL A 98 2.28 0.58 15.97
N LEU A 99 1.94 1.59 16.77
CA LEU A 99 1.83 2.97 16.31
C LEU A 99 3.18 3.50 15.81
N ILE A 100 4.28 3.23 16.54
CA ILE A 100 5.62 3.61 16.09
C ILE A 100 5.96 2.95 14.76
N ARG A 101 5.77 1.63 14.65
CA ARG A 101 6.01 0.88 13.42
C ARG A 101 5.14 1.39 12.26
N TYR A 102 3.87 1.70 12.52
CA TYR A 102 2.92 2.15 11.50
C TYR A 102 3.20 3.57 11.02
N TYR A 103 3.53 4.51 11.91
CA TYR A 103 3.72 5.91 11.55
C TYR A 103 5.16 6.27 11.20
N LYS A 104 6.16 5.52 11.67
CA LYS A 104 7.58 5.82 11.42
C LYS A 104 8.25 4.85 10.45
N GLU A 105 8.11 3.54 10.68
CA GLU A 105 8.84 2.55 9.88
C GLU A 105 8.12 2.22 8.56
N TYR A 106 6.80 2.00 8.62
CA TYR A 106 6.01 1.56 7.49
C TYR A 106 6.00 2.54 6.32
N PRO A 107 5.91 3.88 6.49
CA PRO A 107 5.93 4.81 5.37
C PRO A 107 7.24 4.78 4.59
N VAL A 108 8.37 4.48 5.25
CA VAL A 108 9.69 4.37 4.62
C VAL A 108 9.82 3.03 3.90
N TYR A 109 9.62 1.92 4.63
CA TYR A 109 9.78 0.58 4.08
C TYR A 109 8.77 0.25 2.96
N ALA A 110 7.53 0.74 3.10
CA ALA A 110 6.46 0.45 2.15
C ALA A 110 6.31 1.51 1.04
N ALA A 111 7.17 2.54 1.01
CA ALA A 111 7.07 3.68 0.10
C ALA A 111 6.86 3.24 -1.36
N THR A 112 7.74 2.37 -1.87
CA THR A 112 7.68 1.76 -3.20
C THR A 112 6.37 1.00 -3.45
N TRP A 113 5.89 0.24 -2.46
CA TRP A 113 4.64 -0.52 -2.58
C TRP A 113 3.40 0.37 -2.66
N TRP A 114 3.49 1.60 -2.16
CA TRP A 114 2.44 2.61 -2.20
C TRP A 114 2.63 3.63 -3.34
N GLY A 115 3.59 3.40 -4.23
CA GLY A 115 3.81 4.24 -5.41
C GLY A 115 4.46 5.58 -5.08
N TRP A 116 5.40 5.61 -4.14
CA TRP A 116 6.28 6.76 -3.87
C TRP A 116 6.88 7.35 -5.15
N GLU A 117 7.24 6.50 -6.12
CA GLU A 117 7.78 6.88 -7.41
C GLU A 117 6.88 7.89 -8.13
N ASN A 118 5.57 7.65 -8.13
CA ASN A 118 4.60 8.57 -8.71
C ASN A 118 4.63 9.94 -8.01
N LYS A 119 4.77 9.96 -6.68
CA LYS A 119 4.89 11.22 -5.93
C LYS A 119 6.15 11.99 -6.34
N ALA A 120 7.29 11.30 -6.48
CA ALA A 120 8.54 11.93 -6.90
C ALA A 120 8.41 12.58 -8.30
N ALA A 121 7.79 11.89 -9.26
CA ALA A 121 7.50 12.44 -10.58
C ALA A 121 6.56 13.67 -10.51
N ILE A 122 5.51 13.61 -9.70
CA ILE A 122 4.53 14.70 -9.54
C ILE A 122 5.19 15.92 -8.89
N ASP A 123 6.01 15.74 -7.86
CA ASP A 123 6.70 16.84 -7.18
C ASP A 123 7.69 17.53 -8.14
N TYR A 124 8.52 16.75 -8.84
CA TYR A 124 9.44 17.27 -9.87
C TYR A 124 8.68 18.05 -10.96
N ALA A 125 7.58 17.49 -11.45
CA ALA A 125 6.76 18.14 -12.46
C ALA A 125 6.15 19.45 -11.96
N LYS A 126 5.68 19.49 -10.71
CA LYS A 126 5.08 20.70 -10.11
C LYS A 126 6.08 21.83 -9.92
N GLU A 127 7.33 21.53 -9.57
CA GLU A 127 8.39 22.53 -9.39
C GLU A 127 8.76 23.24 -10.69
N SER A 128 8.68 22.53 -11.82
CA SER A 128 9.08 23.04 -13.13
C SER A 128 7.90 23.37 -14.06
N GLN A 129 6.67 23.24 -13.57
CA GLN A 129 5.47 23.25 -14.41
C GLN A 129 5.22 24.55 -15.18
N GLU A 130 5.70 25.69 -14.67
CA GLU A 130 5.45 27.01 -15.29
C GLU A 130 6.24 27.20 -16.59
N SER A 131 7.29 26.42 -16.79
CA SER A 131 8.13 26.47 -17.99
C SER A 131 7.56 25.67 -19.17
N TYR A 132 6.49 24.89 -18.95
CA TYR A 132 5.98 23.92 -19.93
C TYR A 132 4.46 24.03 -20.12
N ASP A 133 4.04 23.92 -21.38
CA ASP A 133 2.64 23.90 -21.78
C ASP A 133 2.02 22.50 -21.60
N ASN A 134 2.83 21.44 -21.74
CA ASN A 134 2.41 20.05 -21.56
C ASN A 134 3.37 19.29 -20.65
N ILE A 135 2.82 18.45 -19.77
CA ILE A 135 3.60 17.58 -18.89
C ILE A 135 3.13 16.15 -19.09
N PHE A 136 4.02 15.30 -19.56
CA PHE A 136 3.76 13.87 -19.74
C PHE A 136 4.43 13.11 -18.59
N ILE A 137 3.69 12.21 -17.94
CA ILE A 137 4.19 11.35 -16.88
C ILE A 137 3.87 9.90 -17.26
N SER A 138 4.91 9.08 -17.36
CA SER A 138 4.77 7.65 -17.61
C SER A 138 3.94 6.97 -16.52
N ASP A 139 3.06 6.05 -16.93
CA ASP A 139 2.22 5.23 -16.05
C ASP A 139 2.87 3.88 -15.68
N TYR A 140 4.17 3.73 -15.92
CA TYR A 140 4.95 2.53 -15.59
C TYR A 140 4.82 2.11 -14.12
N TYR A 141 4.86 3.07 -13.20
CA TYR A 141 4.44 2.85 -11.84
C TYR A 141 2.92 3.01 -11.75
N THR A 142 2.24 1.89 -11.51
CA THR A 142 0.78 1.84 -11.51
C THR A 142 0.15 2.90 -10.60
N GLY A 143 -0.89 3.57 -11.09
CA GLY A 143 -1.67 4.51 -10.30
C GLY A 143 -1.22 5.98 -10.40
N ALA A 144 -0.33 6.34 -11.32
CA ALA A 144 0.11 7.73 -11.52
C ALA A 144 -1.04 8.76 -11.66
N PRO A 145 -2.11 8.53 -12.45
CA PRO A 145 -3.23 9.49 -12.54
C PRO A 145 -3.95 9.68 -11.20
N LEU A 146 -4.13 8.58 -10.44
CA LEU A 146 -4.78 8.63 -9.13
C LEU A 146 -3.89 9.33 -8.09
N ALA A 147 -2.59 9.03 -8.08
CA ALA A 147 -1.62 9.70 -7.23
C ALA A 147 -1.63 11.21 -7.48
N PHE A 148 -1.62 11.62 -8.75
CA PHE A 148 -1.75 13.03 -9.11
C PHE A 148 -3.05 13.63 -8.59
N ALA A 149 -4.19 12.97 -8.82
CA ALA A 149 -5.49 13.47 -8.35
C ALA A 149 -5.51 13.68 -6.82
N VAL A 150 -4.93 12.74 -6.06
CA VAL A 150 -4.83 12.84 -4.60
C VAL A 150 -3.89 13.97 -4.17
N TYR A 151 -2.66 14.02 -4.69
CA TYR A 151 -1.65 15.02 -4.29
C TYR A 151 -1.93 16.43 -4.81
N SER A 152 -2.76 16.59 -5.84
CA SER A 152 -3.21 17.89 -6.35
C SER A 152 -4.58 18.31 -5.81
N ARG A 153 -5.27 17.44 -5.04
CA ARG A 153 -6.67 17.63 -4.63
C ARG A 153 -7.59 17.91 -5.84
N TYR A 154 -7.40 17.14 -6.90
CA TYR A 154 -8.16 17.28 -8.13
C TYR A 154 -9.64 16.94 -7.91
N ASP A 155 -10.52 17.58 -8.67
CA ASP A 155 -11.96 17.32 -8.57
C ASP A 155 -12.27 15.86 -8.96
N PRO A 156 -12.97 15.08 -8.11
CA PRO A 156 -13.20 13.65 -8.37
C PRO A 156 -14.16 13.40 -9.54
N VAL A 157 -15.04 14.35 -9.87
CA VAL A 157 -15.96 14.24 -11.01
C VAL A 157 -15.18 14.44 -12.31
N GLU A 158 -14.35 15.47 -12.38
CA GLU A 158 -13.47 15.73 -13.52
C GLU A 158 -12.43 14.62 -13.70
N PHE A 159 -11.86 14.10 -12.60
CA PHE A 159 -10.97 12.94 -12.66
C PHE A 159 -11.66 11.71 -13.29
N ARG A 160 -12.88 11.39 -12.84
CA ARG A 160 -13.65 10.26 -13.39
C ARG A 160 -13.99 10.48 -14.87
N LYS A 161 -14.34 11.71 -15.26
CA LYS A 161 -14.57 12.05 -16.67
C LYS A 161 -13.30 11.83 -17.51
N ALA A 162 -12.14 12.28 -17.04
CA ALA A 162 -10.86 12.09 -17.72
C ALA A 162 -10.49 10.61 -17.89
N LEU A 163 -10.73 9.77 -16.87
CA LEU A 163 -10.50 8.33 -16.97
C LEU A 163 -11.37 7.65 -18.03
N ASN A 164 -12.63 8.09 -18.17
CA ASN A 164 -13.56 7.53 -19.14
C ASN A 164 -13.36 8.08 -20.56
N ASN A 165 -12.63 9.19 -20.71
CA ASN A 165 -12.40 9.87 -21.97
C ASN A 165 -10.90 10.16 -22.18
N PRO A 166 -10.07 9.12 -22.35
CA PRO A 166 -8.64 9.30 -22.56
C PRO A 166 -8.38 10.01 -23.90
N VAL A 167 -7.33 10.82 -23.94
CA VAL A 167 -6.83 11.44 -25.17
C VAL A 167 -6.14 10.37 -26.00
N VAL A 168 -6.49 10.29 -27.28
CA VAL A 168 -5.86 9.38 -28.24
C VAL A 168 -4.77 10.13 -29.00
N MET A 169 -3.54 9.66 -28.90
CA MET A 169 -2.38 10.21 -29.60
C MET A 169 -2.37 9.76 -31.08
N ALA A 170 -1.55 10.42 -31.91
CA ALA A 170 -1.43 10.07 -33.33
C ALA A 170 -1.00 8.60 -33.57
N ASP A 171 -0.27 8.01 -32.63
CA ASP A 171 0.15 6.62 -32.64
C ASP A 171 -0.81 5.67 -31.88
N SER A 172 -2.07 6.10 -31.69
CA SER A 172 -3.15 5.33 -31.04
C SER A 172 -2.95 5.03 -29.56
N ARG A 173 -1.99 5.67 -28.89
CA ARG A 173 -1.88 5.57 -27.42
C ARG A 173 -2.99 6.34 -26.73
N HIS A 174 -3.47 5.80 -25.62
CA HIS A 174 -4.49 6.42 -24.79
C HIS A 174 -3.85 7.00 -23.53
N LEU A 175 -3.96 8.31 -23.36
CA LEU A 175 -3.40 9.01 -22.20
C LEU A 175 -4.53 9.66 -21.39
N VAL A 176 -4.45 9.54 -20.06
CA VAL A 176 -5.39 10.24 -19.18
C VAL A 176 -4.92 11.69 -19.06
N LYS A 177 -5.79 12.66 -19.39
CA LYS A 177 -5.45 14.09 -19.33
C LYS A 177 -6.11 14.77 -18.14
N LEU A 178 -5.32 15.42 -17.30
CA LEU A 178 -5.75 16.22 -16.14
C LEU A 178 -5.10 17.60 -16.21
N GLY A 179 -5.82 18.58 -16.77
CA GLY A 179 -5.25 19.90 -17.06
C GLY A 179 -4.12 19.83 -18.10
N LYS A 180 -2.92 20.31 -17.75
CA LYS A 180 -1.70 20.20 -18.58
C LYS A 180 -0.96 18.87 -18.41
N TYR A 181 -1.40 18.00 -17.51
CA TYR A 181 -0.78 16.71 -17.24
C TYR A 181 -1.40 15.60 -18.09
N TYR A 182 -0.56 14.78 -18.70
CA TYR A 182 -0.92 13.60 -19.48
C TYR A 182 -0.26 12.39 -18.84
N PHE A 183 -1.03 11.36 -18.54
CA PHE A 183 -0.55 10.13 -17.92
C PHE A 183 -0.58 9.00 -18.92
N GLY A 184 0.59 8.40 -19.15
CA GLY A 184 0.84 7.31 -20.10
C GLY A 184 2.26 7.40 -20.66
N SER A 185 2.88 6.25 -20.91
CA SER A 185 4.22 6.22 -21.52
C SER A 185 4.20 6.61 -23.00
N LEU A 186 5.20 7.36 -23.43
CA LEU A 186 5.47 7.69 -24.84
C LEU A 186 6.43 6.71 -25.52
N ASP A 187 6.90 5.67 -24.81
CA ASP A 187 7.94 4.69 -25.18
C ASP A 187 9.09 5.34 -25.96
N VAL A 188 9.78 6.31 -25.36
CA VAL A 188 10.80 7.07 -26.07
C VAL A 188 12.07 6.22 -26.30
N ASP A 189 12.40 6.03 -27.58
CA ASP A 189 13.66 5.46 -28.05
C ASP A 189 14.45 6.49 -28.89
N LYS A 190 15.68 6.14 -29.31
CA LYS A 190 16.52 7.03 -30.14
C LYS A 190 15.80 7.51 -31.40
N LYS A 191 15.03 6.63 -32.05
CA LYS A 191 14.31 6.96 -33.28
C LYS A 191 13.16 7.93 -33.02
N ARG A 192 12.35 7.68 -31.98
CA ARG A 192 11.22 8.54 -31.60
C ARG A 192 11.67 9.91 -31.08
N LEU A 193 12.87 10.00 -30.50
CA LEU A 193 13.52 11.28 -30.18
C LEU A 193 13.87 12.06 -31.45
N GLU A 194 14.48 11.41 -32.44
CA GLU A 194 14.80 12.02 -33.73
C GLU A 194 13.53 12.46 -34.49
N GLU A 195 12.43 11.72 -34.36
CA GLU A 195 11.12 12.06 -34.93
C GLU A 195 10.40 13.20 -34.19
N GLY A 196 10.91 13.68 -33.06
CA GLY A 196 10.31 14.80 -32.31
C GLY A 196 8.95 14.47 -31.72
N ILE A 197 8.76 13.24 -31.21
CA ILE A 197 7.45 12.78 -30.70
C ILE A 197 6.94 13.57 -29.49
N ILE A 198 7.85 14.18 -28.73
CA ILE A 198 7.53 15.02 -27.58
C ILE A 198 7.23 16.43 -28.10
N PRO A 199 6.01 16.97 -27.90
CA PRO A 199 5.65 18.31 -28.37
C PRO A 199 6.61 19.38 -27.80
N PRO A 200 6.83 20.51 -28.50
CA PRO A 200 7.64 21.60 -27.97
C PRO A 200 7.08 22.14 -26.65
N LYS A 201 7.92 22.79 -25.85
CA LYS A 201 7.58 23.27 -24.49
C LYS A 201 6.90 22.20 -23.62
N SER A 202 7.40 20.98 -23.69
CA SER A 202 6.92 19.86 -22.88
C SER A 202 8.00 19.30 -21.98
N LEU A 203 7.56 18.89 -20.79
CA LEU A 203 8.30 18.02 -19.88
C LEU A 203 7.75 16.61 -20.03
N TYR A 204 8.61 15.62 -20.22
CA TYR A 204 8.25 14.21 -20.13
C TYR A 204 9.07 13.49 -19.09
N ILE A 205 8.39 12.80 -18.18
CA ILE A 205 8.95 11.96 -17.13
C ILE A 205 8.74 10.51 -17.57
N GLY A 206 9.76 9.97 -18.24
CA GLY A 206 9.74 8.67 -18.93
C GLY A 206 10.27 7.53 -18.07
N ARG A 207 10.00 6.31 -18.51
CA ARG A 207 10.32 5.07 -17.78
C ARG A 207 11.82 4.89 -17.58
N PRO A 208 12.25 4.13 -16.56
CA PRO A 208 13.67 3.85 -16.34
C PRO A 208 14.29 2.99 -17.47
N GLU A 209 13.48 2.34 -18.32
CA GLU A 209 13.96 1.59 -19.49
C GLU A 209 14.04 2.41 -20.79
N GLU A 210 13.60 3.68 -20.78
CA GLU A 210 13.66 4.53 -21.97
C GLU A 210 15.06 5.11 -22.21
N THR A 211 15.27 5.70 -23.39
CA THR A 211 16.62 6.16 -23.78
C THR A 211 17.14 7.24 -22.85
N ASP A 212 18.34 7.02 -22.29
CA ASP A 212 18.98 7.96 -21.37
C ASP A 212 19.23 9.35 -21.99
N THR A 213 18.87 10.39 -21.24
CA THR A 213 19.03 11.81 -21.56
C THR A 213 20.01 12.53 -20.65
N GLY A 214 20.57 11.84 -19.65
CA GLY A 214 21.50 12.38 -18.66
C GLY A 214 20.84 13.05 -17.45
N GLU A 215 19.52 13.30 -17.47
CA GLU A 215 18.77 13.78 -16.31
C GLU A 215 17.78 12.73 -15.82
N THR A 216 17.86 12.37 -14.54
CA THR A 216 17.08 11.27 -13.95
C THR A 216 16.48 11.65 -12.60
N ILE A 217 15.38 10.98 -12.24
CA ILE A 217 14.89 10.90 -10.87
C ILE A 217 15.36 9.56 -10.30
N ASN A 218 16.11 9.60 -9.20
CA ASN A 218 16.66 8.39 -8.57
C ASN A 218 15.99 8.11 -7.22
N ALA A 219 15.99 6.85 -6.81
CA ALA A 219 15.52 6.46 -5.49
C ALA A 219 16.51 6.92 -4.41
N PRO A 220 16.03 7.46 -3.27
CA PRO A 220 16.91 8.02 -2.25
C PRO A 220 17.67 6.96 -1.43
N ASP A 221 17.23 5.70 -1.47
CA ASP A 221 17.76 4.59 -0.69
C ASP A 221 18.91 3.85 -1.39
N ASP A 222 18.74 3.49 -2.66
CA ASP A 222 19.72 2.72 -3.43
C ASP A 222 20.23 3.44 -4.70
N ASN A 223 19.78 4.67 -4.93
CA ASN A 223 20.13 5.49 -6.10
C ASN A 223 19.77 4.83 -7.45
N ARG A 224 18.84 3.86 -7.47
CA ARG A 224 18.33 3.30 -8.73
C ARG A 224 17.56 4.36 -9.51
N ILE A 225 17.64 4.31 -10.83
CA ILE A 225 16.89 5.20 -11.71
C ILE A 225 15.40 4.82 -11.62
N ILE A 226 14.57 5.81 -11.33
CA ILE A 226 13.11 5.69 -11.30
C ILE A 226 12.52 6.26 -12.59
N PHE A 227 13.01 7.41 -13.06
CA PHE A 227 12.56 8.01 -14.31
C PHE A 227 13.71 8.71 -15.04
N HIS A 228 13.60 8.76 -16.36
CA HIS A 228 14.38 9.66 -17.22
C HIS A 228 13.58 10.94 -17.50
N ILE A 229 14.27 12.07 -17.58
CA ILE A 229 13.67 13.39 -17.80
C ILE A 229 13.99 13.88 -19.21
N TYR A 230 12.94 14.24 -19.94
CA TYR A 230 13.02 14.79 -21.28
C TYR A 230 12.42 16.19 -21.27
N LYS A 231 13.18 17.18 -21.74
CA LYS A 231 12.77 18.58 -21.81
C LYS A 231 12.84 19.06 -23.24
N THR A 232 11.81 19.75 -23.67
CA THR A 232 11.74 20.38 -24.99
C THR A 232 11.54 21.87 -24.83
N ASN A 233 12.27 22.65 -25.63
CA ASN A 233 12.19 24.12 -25.64
C ASN A 233 11.06 24.62 -26.54
#